data_AF-A0A1A8JWQ1-F1
#
_entry.id   AF-A0A1A8JWQ1-F1
#
_cell.length_a   1.000
_cell.length_b   1.000
_cell.length_c   1.000
_cell.angle_alpha   90.00
_cell.angle_beta   90.00
_cell.angle_gamma   90.00
#
_symmetry.space_group_name_H-M   'P 1'
#
loop_
_entity.id
_entity.type
_entity.pdbx_description
1 polymer ?
#
loop_
_entity_poly.entity_id
_entity_poly.type
_entity_poly.pdbx_seq_one_letter_code
_entity_poly.pdbx_strand_id
1 'polypeptide(L)'
;STSSRLLKVGVAVLVAGALLLLLGAAGAFYFWNNNEKHVYNVHYSMSINGKVEEGSVEIDSTNNMERFSTGSGADEALEVHDFEIGMTGIRFSGGEKCYVKPQVKARLPDVDTLNKDSMTFDLEDEVMPAKFEDDLIWVAASDPLPDSTFLGNKIKNLCGDLPIFWLRPTYSSSGQRKRRA
;
A
#
# COMPACT_ATOMS: atom_id res chain seq x y z
N SER A 1 -49.31 -38.26 28.98
CA SER A 1 -48.38 -38.71 27.92
C SER A 1 -48.01 -37.61 26.92
N THR A 2 -48.83 -36.58 26.72
CA THR A 2 -48.59 -35.51 25.72
C THR A 2 -47.56 -34.45 26.15
N SER A 3 -47.54 -34.09 27.44
CA SER A 3 -46.66 -33.04 27.97
C SER A 3 -45.17 -33.44 27.94
N SER A 4 -44.82 -34.71 28.19
CA SER A 4 -43.42 -35.17 28.08
C SER A 4 -42.91 -35.27 26.64
N ARG A 5 -43.81 -35.47 25.67
CA ARG A 5 -43.47 -35.43 24.23
C ARG A 5 -43.17 -34.00 23.79
N LEU A 6 -43.98 -33.03 24.21
CA LEU A 6 -43.74 -31.61 23.93
C LEU A 6 -42.42 -31.13 24.54
N LEU A 7 -42.12 -31.54 25.78
CA LEU A 7 -40.85 -31.20 26.43
C LEU A 7 -39.63 -31.78 25.69
N LYS A 8 -39.72 -33.04 25.23
CA LYS A 8 -38.66 -33.68 24.45
C LYS A 8 -38.43 -33.01 23.09
N VAL A 9 -39.49 -32.59 22.41
CA VAL A 9 -39.38 -31.85 21.14
C VAL A 9 -38.76 -30.47 21.39
N GLY A 10 -39.17 -29.78 22.45
CA GLY A 10 -38.58 -28.49 22.83
C GLY A 10 -37.07 -28.59 23.10
N VAL A 11 -36.64 -29.62 23.84
CA VAL A 11 -35.21 -29.88 24.09
C VAL A 11 -34.47 -30.19 22.79
N ALA A 12 -35.03 -31.03 21.91
CA ALA A 12 -34.40 -31.35 20.64
C ALA A 12 -34.22 -30.12 19.74
N VAL A 13 -35.21 -29.23 19.69
CA VAL A 13 -35.14 -27.97 18.93
C VAL A 13 -34.08 -27.04 19.51
N LEU A 14 -33.99 -26.92 20.85
CA LEU A 14 -32.96 -26.11 21.50
C LEU A 14 -31.54 -26.64 21.23
N VAL A 15 -31.35 -27.96 21.29
CA VAL A 15 -30.05 -28.59 21.00
C VAL A 15 -29.66 -28.40 19.54
N ALA A 16 -30.60 -28.60 18.61
CA ALA A 16 -30.35 -28.37 17.18
C ALA A 16 -30.02 -26.89 16.89
N GLY A 17 -30.76 -25.96 17.51
CA GLY A 17 -30.49 -24.54 17.40
C GLY A 17 -29.12 -24.15 17.95
N ALA A 18 -28.73 -24.67 19.11
CA ALA A 18 -27.41 -24.44 19.70
C ALA A 18 -26.28 -24.98 18.81
N LEU A 19 -26.44 -26.17 18.23
CA LEU A 19 -25.46 -26.73 17.29
C LEU A 19 -25.32 -25.90 16.02
N LEU A 20 -26.43 -25.42 15.46
CA LEU A 20 -26.40 -24.54 14.29
C LEU A 20 -25.72 -23.20 14.59
N LEU A 21 -25.96 -22.62 15.77
CA LEU A 21 -25.29 -21.40 16.20
C LEU A 21 -23.78 -21.61 16.39
N LEU A 22 -23.37 -22.73 16.99
CA LEU A 22 -21.95 -23.06 17.17
C LEU A 22 -21.25 -23.27 15.82
N LEU A 23 -21.88 -23.98 14.88
CA LEU A 23 -21.34 -24.18 13.54
C LEU A 23 -21.27 -22.86 12.75
N GLY A 24 -22.29 -22.01 12.89
CA GLY A 24 -22.30 -20.68 12.30
C GLY A 24 -21.19 -19.78 12.86
N ALA A 25 -20.99 -19.78 14.18
CA ALA A 25 -19.93 -19.03 14.84
C ALA A 25 -18.54 -19.55 14.47
N ALA A 26 -18.33 -20.87 14.44
CA ALA A 26 -17.07 -21.48 14.04
C ALA A 26 -16.75 -21.19 12.56
N GLY A 27 -17.75 -21.26 11.68
CA GLY A 27 -17.62 -20.88 10.27
C GLY A 27 -17.25 -19.41 10.12
N ALA A 28 -17.97 -18.51 10.78
CA ALA A 28 -17.66 -17.08 10.78
C ALA A 28 -16.24 -16.80 11.30
N PHE A 29 -15.83 -17.44 12.38
CA PHE A 29 -14.48 -17.30 12.95
C PHE A 29 -13.38 -17.82 12.00
N TYR A 30 -13.59 -18.98 11.39
CA TYR A 30 -12.64 -19.57 10.42
C TYR A 30 -12.44 -18.66 9.20
N PHE A 31 -13.54 -18.14 8.63
CA PHE A 31 -13.46 -17.21 7.50
C PHE A 31 -12.93 -15.83 7.90
N TRP A 32 -13.16 -15.38 9.14
CA TRP A 32 -12.60 -14.13 9.66
C TRP A 32 -11.08 -14.22 9.84
N ASN A 33 -10.60 -15.30 10.47
CA ASN A 33 -9.18 -15.52 10.76
C ASN A 33 -8.33 -15.66 9.47
N ASN A 34 -8.89 -16.23 8.40
CA ASN A 34 -8.20 -16.34 7.11
C ASN A 34 -8.20 -15.05 6.28
N ASN A 35 -8.85 -13.99 6.77
CA ASN A 35 -9.01 -12.72 6.05
C ASN A 35 -8.32 -11.57 6.80
N GLU A 36 -7.44 -11.86 7.76
CA GLU A 36 -6.49 -10.87 8.27
C GLU A 36 -5.55 -10.52 7.12
N LYS A 37 -5.91 -9.45 6.43
CA LYS A 37 -5.27 -8.99 5.20
C LYS A 37 -3.81 -8.62 5.50
N HIS A 38 -2.91 -9.13 4.66
CA HIS A 38 -1.48 -8.79 4.57
C HIS A 38 -1.23 -7.34 4.11
N VAL A 39 -2.04 -6.39 4.59
CA VAL A 39 -2.01 -4.98 4.27
C VAL A 39 -1.63 -4.23 5.55
N TYR A 40 -0.42 -3.71 5.59
CA TYR A 40 0.11 -2.98 6.75
C TYR A 40 0.09 -1.48 6.50
N ASN A 41 -0.61 -0.73 7.36
CA ASN A 41 -0.73 0.73 7.27
C ASN A 41 0.12 1.41 8.33
N VAL A 42 1.14 2.15 7.90
CA VAL A 42 2.01 2.96 8.76
C VAL A 42 1.69 4.43 8.53
N HIS A 43 1.47 5.18 9.60
CA HIS A 43 1.41 6.65 9.56
C HIS A 43 2.77 7.22 9.95
N TYR A 44 3.28 8.17 9.17
CA TYR A 44 4.53 8.86 9.46
C TYR A 44 4.33 10.37 9.31
N SER A 45 5.20 11.14 9.95
CA SER A 45 5.30 12.58 9.76
C SER A 45 6.70 12.93 9.26
N MET A 46 6.80 13.90 8.36
CA MET A 46 8.06 14.37 7.82
C MET A 46 8.11 15.91 7.84
N SER A 47 9.25 16.49 8.20
CA SER A 47 9.44 17.95 8.14
C SER A 47 10.13 18.31 6.83
N ILE A 48 9.40 18.94 5.91
CA ILE A 48 9.93 19.45 4.64
C ILE A 48 10.01 20.98 4.75
N ASN A 49 11.22 21.52 4.69
CA ASN A 49 11.47 22.97 4.83
C ASN A 49 10.83 23.59 6.09
N GLY A 50 10.78 22.83 7.19
CA GLY A 50 10.18 23.27 8.46
C GLY A 50 8.66 23.13 8.54
N LYS A 51 7.98 22.71 7.46
CA LYS A 51 6.56 22.36 7.48
C LYS A 51 6.43 20.85 7.74
N VAL A 52 5.67 20.48 8.76
CA VAL A 52 5.34 19.07 9.02
C VAL A 52 4.26 18.65 8.03
N GLU A 53 4.56 17.63 7.24
CA GLU A 53 3.63 16.94 6.37
C GLU A 53 3.39 15.53 6.93
N GLU A 54 2.12 15.12 6.93
CA GLU A 54 1.73 13.76 7.30
C GLU A 54 1.66 12.89 6.05
N GLY A 55 1.97 11.61 6.24
CA GLY A 55 1.84 10.61 5.20
C GLY A 55 1.51 9.24 5.74
N SER A 56 1.15 8.34 4.83
CA SER A 56 0.93 6.94 5.14
C SER A 56 1.61 6.04 4.12
N VAL A 57 1.93 4.84 4.57
CA VAL A 57 2.40 3.72 3.76
C VAL A 57 1.46 2.55 3.95
N GLU A 58 0.99 2.01 2.85
CA GLU A 58 0.26 0.76 2.77
C GLU A 58 1.16 -0.27 2.08
N ILE A 59 1.51 -1.36 2.78
CA ILE A 59 2.31 -2.46 2.26
C ILE A 59 1.39 -3.65 2.03
N ASP A 60 1.21 -4.06 0.78
CA ASP A 60 0.43 -5.23 0.38
C ASP A 60 1.37 -6.32 -0.17
N SER A 61 1.82 -7.21 0.71
CA SER A 61 2.75 -8.29 0.34
C SER A 61 2.11 -9.35 -0.57
N THR A 62 0.78 -9.46 -0.58
CA THR A 62 0.08 -10.41 -1.46
C THR A 62 0.13 -9.92 -2.89
N ASN A 63 -0.11 -8.63 -3.09
CA ASN A 63 -0.03 -7.98 -4.38
C ASN A 63 1.38 -7.47 -4.69
N ASN A 64 2.39 -7.74 -3.87
CA ASN A 64 3.77 -7.27 -4.05
C ASN A 64 3.82 -5.77 -4.39
N MET A 65 3.11 -4.97 -3.60
CA MET A 65 2.84 -3.57 -3.86
C MET A 65 2.97 -2.72 -2.59
N GLU A 66 3.49 -1.51 -2.75
CA GLU A 66 3.44 -0.48 -1.71
C GLU A 66 2.73 0.76 -2.25
N ARG A 67 1.97 1.43 -1.39
CA ARG A 67 1.30 2.69 -1.69
C ARG A 67 1.65 3.73 -0.62
N PHE A 68 2.20 4.84 -1.07
CA PHE A 68 2.52 5.99 -0.25
C PHE A 68 1.47 7.08 -0.51
N SER A 69 0.98 7.71 0.55
CA SER A 69 0.26 8.99 0.49
C SER A 69 1.03 10.02 1.29
N THR A 70 1.14 11.24 0.78
CA THR A 70 1.75 12.38 1.48
C THR A 70 0.91 13.63 1.22
N GLY A 71 0.62 14.39 2.27
CA GLY A 71 -0.24 15.57 2.18
C GLY A 71 -1.73 15.22 2.22
N SER A 72 -2.60 16.16 1.81
CA SER A 72 -4.05 15.94 1.82
C SER A 72 -4.78 16.82 0.79
N GLY A 73 -5.99 16.41 0.43
CA GLY A 73 -6.85 17.17 -0.48
C GLY A 73 -6.25 17.30 -1.88
N ALA A 74 -6.21 18.52 -2.42
CA ALA A 74 -5.66 18.79 -3.75
C ALA A 74 -4.13 18.66 -3.80
N ASP A 75 -3.46 18.80 -2.65
CA ASP A 75 -2.01 18.73 -2.52
C ASP A 75 -1.51 17.31 -2.21
N GLU A 76 -2.41 16.33 -2.10
CA GLU A 76 -2.04 14.93 -1.85
C GLU A 76 -1.23 14.36 -3.03
N ALA A 77 -0.09 13.76 -2.70
CA ALA A 77 0.72 12.96 -3.61
C ALA A 77 0.53 11.47 -3.27
N LEU A 78 0.18 10.69 -4.29
CA LEU A 78 0.01 9.24 -4.23
C LEU A 78 1.09 8.57 -5.07
N GLU A 79 1.87 7.69 -4.46
CA GLU A 79 2.93 6.92 -5.14
C GLU A 79 2.68 5.42 -4.93
N VAL A 80 2.58 4.65 -6.02
CA VAL A 80 2.35 3.19 -5.99
C VAL A 80 3.53 2.47 -6.61
N HIS A 81 4.16 1.58 -5.86
CA HIS A 81 5.28 0.75 -6.29
C HIS A 81 4.73 -0.63 -6.66
N ASP A 82 4.81 -0.99 -7.94
CA ASP A 82 4.45 -2.31 -8.44
C ASP A 82 5.72 -3.13 -8.68
N PHE A 83 6.16 -3.84 -7.64
CA PHE A 83 7.43 -4.58 -7.64
C PHE A 83 7.41 -5.79 -8.57
N GLU A 84 6.24 -6.30 -8.92
CA GLU A 84 6.06 -7.42 -9.84
C GLU A 84 6.54 -7.08 -11.26
N ILE A 85 6.08 -5.93 -11.77
CA ILE A 85 6.49 -5.43 -13.08
C ILE A 85 7.69 -4.49 -13.02
N GLY A 86 8.10 -4.04 -11.82
CA GLY A 86 9.26 -3.15 -11.63
C GLY A 86 8.96 -1.72 -12.08
N MET A 87 7.77 -1.22 -11.74
CA MET A 87 7.32 0.11 -12.13
C MET A 87 6.74 0.85 -10.92
N THR A 88 6.96 2.15 -10.86
CA THR A 88 6.30 3.03 -9.90
C THR A 88 5.42 4.02 -10.63
N GLY A 89 4.18 4.20 -10.16
CA GLY A 89 3.26 5.26 -10.58
C GLY A 89 3.17 6.37 -9.54
N ILE A 90 3.05 7.62 -9.99
CA ILE A 90 2.92 8.80 -9.11
C ILE A 90 1.79 9.68 -9.65
N ARG A 91 0.87 10.09 -8.78
CA ARG A 91 -0.23 10.99 -9.09
C ARG A 91 -0.37 12.04 -8.01
N PHE A 92 -0.56 13.28 -8.42
CA PHE A 92 -0.99 14.35 -7.51
C PHE A 92 -2.51 14.49 -7.63
N SER A 93 -3.23 14.51 -6.51
CA SER A 93 -4.70 14.50 -6.49
C SER A 93 -5.32 15.70 -7.21
N GLY A 94 -4.73 16.90 -7.09
CA GLY A 94 -5.09 18.09 -7.85
C GLY A 94 -4.43 18.21 -9.23
N GLY A 95 -3.63 17.23 -9.64
CA GLY A 95 -2.88 17.26 -10.90
C GLY A 95 -3.62 16.66 -12.08
N GLU A 96 -3.34 17.16 -13.28
CA GLU A 96 -3.90 16.67 -14.56
C GLU A 96 -3.02 15.61 -15.24
N LYS A 97 -1.99 15.11 -14.54
CA LYS A 97 -1.00 14.19 -15.09
C LYS A 97 -0.71 13.07 -14.11
N CYS A 98 -0.48 11.89 -14.65
CA CYS A 98 0.13 10.78 -13.92
C CYS A 98 1.56 10.59 -14.42
N TYR A 99 2.44 10.07 -13.57
CA TYR A 99 3.84 9.86 -13.88
C TYR A 99 4.24 8.42 -13.61
N VAL A 100 5.20 7.90 -14.38
CA VAL A 100 5.79 6.58 -14.14
C VAL A 100 7.30 6.62 -14.18
N LYS A 101 7.95 5.82 -13.33
CA LYS A 101 9.41 5.61 -13.32
C LYS A 101 9.73 4.11 -13.16
N PRO A 102 10.91 3.66 -13.60
CA PRO A 102 11.37 2.31 -13.28
C PRO A 102 11.51 2.13 -11.77
N GLN A 103 11.20 0.93 -11.29
CA GLN A 103 11.38 0.50 -9.91
C GLN A 103 12.17 -0.81 -9.90
N VAL A 104 13.04 -0.97 -8.91
CA VAL A 104 13.76 -2.23 -8.74
C VAL A 104 12.73 -3.32 -8.41
N LYS A 105 12.71 -4.39 -9.22
CA LYS A 105 11.88 -5.56 -8.91
C LYS A 105 12.35 -6.17 -7.61
N ALA A 106 11.42 -6.38 -6.71
CA ALA A 106 11.66 -7.00 -5.42
C ALA A 106 10.49 -7.92 -5.08
N ARG A 107 10.67 -8.74 -4.07
CA ARG A 107 9.58 -9.45 -3.42
C ARG A 107 9.46 -8.88 -2.01
N LEU A 108 8.34 -8.23 -1.73
CA LEU A 108 8.08 -7.74 -0.39
C LEU A 108 8.04 -8.91 0.60
N PRO A 109 8.66 -8.77 1.78
CA PRO A 109 8.56 -9.78 2.83
C PRO A 109 7.10 -9.93 3.26
N ASP A 110 6.73 -11.12 3.70
CA ASP A 110 5.41 -11.33 4.29
C ASP A 110 5.34 -10.54 5.61
N VAL A 111 4.45 -9.54 5.67
CA VAL A 111 4.29 -8.67 6.85
C VAL A 111 3.81 -9.44 8.08
N ASP A 112 3.18 -10.61 7.90
CA ASP A 112 2.78 -11.46 9.03
C ASP A 112 3.98 -12.10 9.72
N THR A 113 5.09 -12.28 9.00
CA THR A 113 6.34 -12.82 9.53
C THR A 113 7.23 -11.76 10.17
N LEU A 114 6.92 -10.48 9.97
CA LEU A 114 7.61 -9.36 10.58
C LEU A 114 6.94 -9.07 11.93
N ASN A 115 7.70 -9.25 13.03
CA ASN A 115 7.23 -8.89 14.37
C ASN A 115 6.77 -7.42 14.35
N LYS A 116 5.55 -7.12 14.82
CA LYS A 116 5.06 -5.74 14.96
C LYS A 116 6.03 -4.84 15.71
N ASP A 117 6.73 -5.39 16.71
CA ASP A 117 7.78 -4.72 17.50
C ASP A 117 9.05 -4.39 16.71
N SER A 118 9.29 -5.05 15.57
CA SER A 118 10.40 -4.74 14.66
C SER A 118 10.05 -3.66 13.62
N MET A 119 8.77 -3.29 13.52
CA MET A 119 8.27 -2.23 12.63
C MET A 119 7.92 -0.94 13.38
N THR A 120 7.76 -0.99 14.70
CA THR A 120 8.01 0.17 15.57
C THR A 120 9.49 0.50 15.47
N PHE A 121 9.86 1.30 14.46
CA PHE A 121 10.98 2.21 14.64
C PHE A 121 10.72 2.95 15.95
N ASP A 122 11.73 3.11 16.81
CA ASP A 122 11.69 4.07 17.92
C ASP A 122 11.51 5.47 17.31
N LEU A 123 10.26 5.78 16.95
CA LEU A 123 9.80 7.06 16.41
C LEU A 123 9.91 8.18 17.47
N GLU A 124 10.35 7.83 18.68
CA GLU A 124 10.58 8.79 19.76
C GLU A 124 11.85 9.62 19.54
N ASP A 125 12.79 9.24 18.67
CA ASP A 125 13.98 10.08 18.43
C ASP A 125 14.72 9.92 17.07
N GLU A 126 14.32 9.04 16.16
CA GLU A 126 14.98 8.94 14.85
C GLU A 126 14.13 9.55 13.72
N VAL A 127 14.43 10.81 13.39
CA VAL A 127 14.12 11.35 12.05
C VAL A 127 14.89 10.48 11.06
N MET A 128 14.21 9.52 10.43
CA MET A 128 14.81 8.69 9.38
C MET A 128 15.45 9.63 8.35
N PRO A 129 16.79 9.65 8.22
CA PRO A 129 17.43 10.52 7.27
C PRO A 129 17.00 10.02 5.89
N ALA A 130 16.21 10.83 5.19
CA ALA A 130 15.94 10.58 3.80
C ALA A 130 17.30 10.48 3.10
N LYS A 131 17.64 9.27 2.63
CA LYS A 131 18.79 9.07 1.74
C LYS A 131 18.41 9.70 0.41
N PHE A 132 18.58 11.01 0.32
CA PHE A 132 18.62 11.68 -0.96
C PHE A 132 19.87 11.16 -1.66
N GLU A 133 19.71 10.49 -2.80
CA GLU A 133 20.82 10.41 -3.75
C GLU A 133 21.02 11.86 -4.22
N ASP A 134 21.91 12.60 -3.55
CA ASP A 134 22.05 14.07 -3.55
C ASP A 134 22.11 14.76 -4.93
N ASP A 135 22.18 13.99 -6.02
CA ASP A 135 22.31 14.49 -7.38
C ASP A 135 21.26 13.95 -8.36
N LEU A 136 20.35 13.03 -7.98
CA LEU A 136 19.38 12.44 -8.90
C LEU A 136 18.06 13.24 -8.91
N ILE A 137 17.74 13.85 -10.06
CA ILE A 137 16.51 14.60 -10.30
C ILE A 137 15.67 13.82 -11.30
N TRP A 138 14.36 13.71 -11.06
CA TRP A 138 13.44 13.06 -11.99
C TRP A 138 12.70 14.12 -12.82
N VAL A 139 12.79 14.00 -14.15
CA VAL A 139 12.18 14.96 -15.08
C VAL A 139 11.18 14.25 -15.97
N ALA A 140 9.98 14.83 -16.07
CA ALA A 140 8.95 14.32 -16.97
C ALA A 140 9.36 14.47 -18.43
N ALA A 141 9.08 13.44 -19.24
CA ALA A 141 9.14 13.52 -20.68
C ALA A 141 8.15 14.57 -21.20
N SER A 142 8.45 15.12 -22.39
CA SER A 142 7.61 16.14 -23.01
C SER A 142 6.25 15.60 -23.45
N ASP A 143 6.24 14.38 -24.00
CA ASP A 143 5.05 13.73 -24.53
C ASP A 143 4.56 12.61 -23.60
N PRO A 144 3.24 12.37 -23.53
CA PRO A 144 2.69 11.27 -22.77
C PRO A 144 3.07 9.92 -23.41
N LEU A 145 2.92 8.87 -22.61
CA LEU A 145 3.07 7.48 -23.03
C LEU A 145 2.09 7.18 -24.16
N PRO A 146 2.58 6.76 -25.35
CA PRO A 146 1.70 6.41 -26.46
C PRO A 146 0.98 5.07 -26.22
N ASP A 147 1.61 4.18 -25.45
CA ASP A 147 1.08 2.87 -25.09
C ASP A 147 1.34 2.60 -23.61
N SER A 148 0.28 2.30 -22.86
CA SER A 148 0.30 2.00 -21.42
C SER A 148 -0.05 0.53 -21.13
N THR A 149 -0.16 -0.32 -22.16
CA THR A 149 -0.56 -1.74 -22.01
C THR A 149 0.38 -2.52 -21.10
N PHE A 150 1.68 -2.19 -21.10
CA PHE A 150 2.70 -2.80 -20.25
C PHE A 150 2.54 -2.47 -18.75
N LEU A 151 1.76 -1.46 -18.39
CA LEU A 151 1.50 -1.11 -16.99
C LEU A 151 0.53 -2.12 -16.37
N GLY A 152 0.79 -2.48 -15.12
CA GLY A 152 -0.09 -3.30 -14.30
C GLY A 152 -1.36 -2.55 -13.91
N ASN A 153 -2.39 -3.30 -13.50
CA ASN A 153 -3.65 -2.70 -13.05
C ASN A 153 -3.46 -1.77 -11.85
N LYS A 154 -2.46 -2.02 -11.00
CA LYS A 154 -2.15 -1.21 -9.81
C LYS A 154 -1.84 0.25 -10.21
N ILE A 155 -1.00 0.44 -11.23
CA ILE A 155 -0.65 1.76 -11.77
C ILE A 155 -1.78 2.33 -12.62
N LYS A 156 -2.46 1.52 -13.44
CA LYS A 156 -3.60 1.98 -14.25
C LYS A 156 -4.73 2.52 -13.35
N ASN A 157 -5.03 1.85 -12.25
CA ASN A 157 -6.04 2.29 -11.28
C ASN A 157 -5.62 3.58 -10.58
N LEU A 158 -4.33 3.77 -10.26
CA LEU A 158 -3.82 5.01 -9.71
C LEU A 158 -4.04 6.18 -10.69
N CYS A 159 -3.62 6.01 -11.94
CA CYS A 159 -3.67 7.06 -12.96
C CYS A 159 -5.07 7.35 -13.48
N GLY A 160 -5.99 6.37 -13.48
CA GLY A 160 -7.30 6.51 -14.10
C GLY A 160 -7.16 6.89 -15.58
N ASP A 161 -7.93 7.88 -16.00
CA ASP A 161 -7.93 8.39 -17.39
C ASP A 161 -6.88 9.49 -17.64
N LEU A 162 -6.03 9.81 -16.66
CA LEU A 162 -5.03 10.88 -16.81
C LEU A 162 -3.93 10.47 -17.81
N PRO A 163 -3.41 11.42 -18.61
CA PRO A 163 -2.25 11.16 -19.45
C PRO A 163 -1.03 10.82 -18.58
N ILE A 164 -0.33 9.74 -18.96
CA ILE A 164 0.79 9.19 -18.20
C ILE A 164 2.11 9.65 -18.82
N PHE A 165 3.03 10.19 -18.05
CA PHE A 165 4.33 10.68 -18.52
C PHE A 165 5.48 9.89 -17.89
N TRP A 166 6.52 9.61 -18.67
CA TRP A 166 7.75 9.01 -18.13
C TRP A 166 8.54 10.02 -17.32
N LEU A 167 8.96 9.65 -16.12
CA LEU A 167 10.03 10.32 -15.41
C LEU A 167 11.35 9.68 -15.80
N ARG A 168 12.32 10.51 -16.18
CA ARG A 168 13.69 10.09 -16.48
C ARG A 168 14.65 10.67 -15.45
N PRO A 169 15.64 9.89 -14.99
CA PRO A 169 16.65 10.41 -14.11
C PRO A 169 17.54 11.38 -14.88
N THR A 170 17.83 12.52 -14.29
CA THR A 170 18.87 13.45 -14.69
C THR A 170 19.77 13.72 -13.50
N TYR A 171 21.02 14.05 -13.75
CA TYR A 171 21.96 14.39 -12.68
C TYR A 171 22.12 15.90 -12.60
N SER A 172 22.18 16.42 -11.37
CA SER A 172 22.62 17.79 -11.12
C SER A 172 24.03 18.01 -11.70
N SER A 173 24.36 19.26 -12.04
CA SER A 173 25.68 19.62 -12.58
C SER A 173 26.82 19.41 -11.56
N SER A 174 26.53 19.38 -10.26
CA SER A 174 27.48 19.03 -9.19
C SER A 174 27.85 17.54 -9.22
N GLY A 175 26.87 16.65 -9.38
CA GLY A 175 27.10 15.21 -9.43
C GLY A 175 27.87 14.75 -10.67
N GLN A 176 27.67 15.41 -11.82
CA GLN A 176 28.43 15.13 -13.04
C GLN A 176 29.94 15.37 -12.90
N ARG A 177 30.37 16.33 -12.06
CA ARG A 177 31.79 16.58 -11.80
C ARG A 177 32.42 15.50 -10.92
N LYS A 178 31.68 14.96 -9.95
CA LYS A 178 32.17 13.96 -9.00
C LYS A 178 32.36 12.57 -9.62
N ARG A 179 31.56 12.21 -10.63
CA ARG A 179 31.71 10.94 -11.39
C ARG A 179 32.81 10.96 -12.45
N ARG A 180 33.33 12.13 -12.82
CA ARG A 180 34.40 12.29 -13.82
C ARG A 180 35.80 12.37 -13.20
N ALA A 181 35.89 12.37 -11.87
CA ALA A 181 37.13 12.39 -11.09
C ALA A 181 37.53 10.98 -10.65
#